data_AF-A0AA43B0B6-F1
#
_entry.id   AF-A0AA43B0B6-F1
#
_cell.length_a   1.000
_cell.length_b   1.000
_cell.length_c   1.000
_cell.angle_alpha   90.00
_cell.angle_beta   90.00
_cell.angle_gamma   90.00
#
_symmetry.space_group_name_H-M   'P 1'
#
loop_
_entity.id
_entity.type
_entity.pdbx_description
1 polymer ?
#
loop_
_entity_poly.entity_id
_entity_poly.type
_entity_poly.pdbx_seq_one_letter_code
_entity_poly.pdbx_strand_id
1 'polypeptide(L)'
;MNMNTHDETLQALAGKLRPLVDSQRLDNIVDLISLTSDLVDLLDQPMVEKLGLLSEQAAGAAWTAANSVRAAHAQTLTEAHPPSLLGLLALLRDEDTRRGVALVLRSLQSVGRQIGAQRADYTVP
;
A
#
# COMPACT_ATOMS: atom_id res chain seq x y z
N MET A 1 36.47 5.46 -34.92
CA MET A 1 36.03 4.40 -34.00
C MET A 1 34.87 4.94 -33.17
N ASN A 2 33.61 4.81 -33.63
CA ASN A 2 32.45 5.12 -32.78
C ASN A 2 31.05 4.68 -33.30
N MET A 3 30.94 3.95 -34.42
CA MET A 3 29.62 3.62 -35.00
C MET A 3 29.08 2.23 -34.61
N ASN A 4 29.90 1.33 -34.05
CA ASN A 4 29.49 -0.07 -33.78
C ASN A 4 28.95 -0.30 -32.35
N THR A 5 29.29 0.59 -31.40
CA THR A 5 28.94 0.45 -29.98
C THR A 5 27.45 0.71 -29.71
N HIS A 6 26.80 1.55 -30.50
CA HIS A 6 25.35 1.78 -30.40
C HIS A 6 24.55 0.57 -30.93
N ASP A 7 25.00 -0.02 -32.04
CA ASP A 7 24.36 -1.20 -32.62
C ASP A 7 24.55 -2.44 -31.74
N GLU A 8 25.72 -2.60 -31.11
CA GLU A 8 25.97 -3.67 -30.14
C GLU A 8 25.12 -3.52 -28.87
N THR A 9 24.94 -2.29 -28.35
CA THR A 9 24.11 -2.04 -27.16
C THR A 9 22.62 -2.23 -27.44
N LEU A 10 22.14 -1.80 -28.61
CA LEU A 10 20.76 -2.04 -29.05
C LEU A 10 20.49 -3.54 -29.29
N GLN A 11 21.44 -4.28 -29.88
CA GLN A 11 21.32 -5.73 -30.01
C GLN A 11 21.31 -6.45 -28.67
N ALA A 12 22.14 -6.03 -27.72
CA ALA A 12 22.16 -6.58 -26.37
C ALA A 12 20.83 -6.32 -25.63
N LEU A 13 20.24 -5.14 -25.80
CA LEU A 13 18.93 -4.80 -25.22
C LEU A 13 17.80 -5.59 -25.90
N ALA A 14 17.81 -5.68 -27.23
CA ALA A 14 16.85 -6.45 -28.00
C ALA A 14 16.88 -7.94 -27.64
N GLY A 15 18.08 -8.51 -27.41
CA GLY A 15 18.23 -9.88 -26.91
C GLY A 15 17.57 -10.12 -25.55
N LYS A 16 17.60 -9.12 -24.65
CA LYS A 16 16.98 -9.19 -23.32
C LYS A 16 15.46 -9.01 -23.35
N LEU A 17 14.94 -8.23 -24.30
CA LEU A 17 13.52 -7.96 -24.45
C LEU A 17 12.80 -9.04 -25.28
N ARG A 18 13.53 -9.80 -26.09
CA ARG A 18 13.00 -10.90 -26.94
C ARG A 18 12.06 -11.88 -26.22
N PRO A 19 12.35 -12.41 -25.02
CA PRO A 19 11.40 -13.28 -24.33
C PRO A 19 10.08 -12.59 -23.95
N LEU A 20 10.09 -11.27 -23.75
CA LEU A 20 8.88 -10.47 -23.45
C LEU A 20 8.09 -10.17 -24.72
N VAL A 21 8.77 -9.97 -25.84
CA VAL A 21 8.17 -9.84 -27.19
C VAL A 21 7.53 -11.16 -27.61
N ASP A 22 8.27 -12.27 -27.50
CA ASP A 22 7.83 -13.60 -27.91
C ASP A 22 6.63 -14.10 -27.08
N SER A 23 6.48 -13.61 -25.84
CA SER A 23 5.33 -13.89 -24.98
C SER A 23 4.17 -12.90 -25.11
N GLN A 24 4.26 -11.92 -26.02
CA GLN A 24 3.27 -10.85 -26.23
C GLN A 24 3.00 -10.00 -24.97
N ARG A 25 3.90 -10.05 -23.97
CA ARG A 25 3.78 -9.33 -22.70
C ARG A 25 4.46 -7.97 -22.73
N LEU A 26 5.34 -7.73 -23.70
CA LEU A 26 6.02 -6.46 -23.85
C LEU A 26 5.02 -5.32 -24.04
N ASP A 27 3.97 -5.52 -24.84
CA ASP A 27 2.95 -4.51 -25.10
C ASP A 27 2.26 -4.06 -23.81
N ASN A 28 1.86 -4.99 -22.93
CA ASN A 28 1.27 -4.65 -21.63
C ASN A 28 2.26 -3.91 -20.70
N ILE A 29 3.55 -4.23 -20.78
CA ILE A 29 4.59 -3.53 -20.00
C ILE A 29 4.77 -2.12 -20.53
N VAL A 30 4.77 -1.95 -21.85
CA VAL A 30 4.85 -0.65 -22.51
C VAL A 30 3.61 0.18 -22.17
N ASP A 31 2.41 -0.38 -22.26
CA ASP A 31 1.16 0.28 -21.86
C ASP A 31 1.19 0.74 -20.40
N LEU A 32 1.71 -0.11 -19.50
CA LEU A 32 1.80 0.19 -18.08
C LEU A 32 2.84 1.28 -17.79
N ILE A 33 3.98 1.26 -18.49
CA ILE A 33 5.00 2.31 -18.41
C ILE A 33 4.47 3.61 -19.00
N SER A 34 3.73 3.57 -20.12
CA SER A 34 3.09 4.74 -20.74
C SER A 34 2.05 5.35 -19.81
N LEU A 35 1.15 4.55 -19.23
CA LEU A 35 0.20 5.04 -18.24
C LEU A 35 0.90 5.65 -17.02
N THR A 36 2.00 5.04 -16.57
CA THR A 36 2.80 5.57 -15.46
C THR A 36 3.50 6.88 -15.85
N SER A 37 3.96 7.01 -17.10
CA SER A 37 4.54 8.24 -17.64
C SER A 37 3.49 9.35 -17.69
N ASP A 38 2.30 9.07 -18.21
CA ASP A 38 1.19 10.02 -18.26
C ASP A 38 0.79 10.49 -16.85
N LEU A 39 0.81 9.58 -15.88
CA LEU A 39 0.58 9.91 -14.47
C LEU A 39 1.66 10.84 -13.93
N VAL A 40 2.94 10.57 -14.21
CA VAL A 40 4.07 11.41 -13.79
C VAL A 40 4.04 12.77 -14.47
N ASP A 41 3.67 12.84 -15.74
CA ASP A 41 3.53 14.09 -16.50
C ASP A 41 2.37 14.95 -15.97
N LEU A 42 1.35 14.33 -15.37
CA LEU A 42 0.26 15.02 -14.69
C LEU A 42 0.62 15.50 -13.27
N LEU A 43 1.70 14.97 -12.67
CA LEU A 43 2.18 15.41 -11.36
C LEU A 43 2.88 16.77 -11.49
N ASP A 44 2.19 17.82 -11.07
CA ASP A 44 2.84 19.10 -10.82
C ASP A 44 3.64 19.07 -9.50
N GLN A 45 4.53 20.05 -9.33
CA GLN A 45 5.37 20.19 -8.14
C GLN A 45 4.58 20.15 -6.81
N PRO A 46 3.45 20.87 -6.63
CA PRO A 46 2.68 20.78 -5.39
C PRO A 46 2.02 19.41 -5.18
N MET A 47 1.68 18.66 -6.23
CA MET A 47 1.14 17.31 -6.10
C MET A 47 2.21 16.29 -5.69
N VAL A 48 3.45 16.43 -6.19
CA VAL A 48 4.59 15.63 -5.72
C VAL A 48 4.86 15.84 -4.23
N GLU A 49 4.83 17.10 -3.75
CA GLU A 49 5.01 17.40 -2.33
C GLU A 49 3.91 16.76 -1.46
N LYS A 50 2.65 16.83 -1.90
CA LYS A 50 1.53 16.17 -1.21
C LYS A 50 1.67 14.66 -1.18
N LEU A 51 2.11 14.04 -2.28
CA LEU A 51 2.36 12.60 -2.35
C LEU A 51 3.51 12.20 -1.43
N GLY A 52 4.57 13.01 -1.33
CA GLY A 52 5.64 12.83 -0.36
C GLY A 52 5.11 12.83 1.08
N LEU A 53 4.31 13.82 1.43
CA LEU A 53 3.68 13.91 2.76
C LEU A 53 2.72 12.75 3.05
N LEU A 54 1.94 12.32 2.06
CA LEU A 54 1.06 11.14 2.17
C LEU A 54 1.87 9.86 2.35
N SER A 55 2.95 9.70 1.59
CA SER A 55 3.87 8.57 1.71
C SER A 55 4.52 8.52 3.09
N GLU A 56 4.97 9.65 3.61
CA GLU A 56 5.55 9.74 4.96
C GLU A 56 4.53 9.35 6.04
N GLN A 57 3.31 9.89 5.96
CA GLN A 57 2.23 9.54 6.88
C GLN A 57 1.85 8.06 6.80
N ALA A 58 1.73 7.51 5.59
CA ALA A 58 1.42 6.10 5.39
C ALA A 58 2.56 5.20 5.90
N ALA A 59 3.81 5.53 5.60
CA ALA A 59 4.98 4.81 6.08
C ALA A 59 5.08 4.86 7.62
N GLY A 60 4.81 6.01 8.24
CA GLY A 60 4.79 6.17 9.70
C GLY A 60 3.69 5.34 10.36
N ALA A 61 2.48 5.33 9.80
CA ALA A 61 1.38 4.49 10.26
C ALA A 61 1.70 3.00 10.12
N ALA A 62 2.24 2.59 8.96
CA ALA A 62 2.66 1.22 8.70
C ALA A 62 3.79 0.79 9.65
N TRP A 63 4.77 1.66 9.91
CA TRP A 63 5.86 1.39 10.85
C TRP A 63 5.34 1.16 12.26
N THR A 64 4.42 2.01 12.73
CA THR A 64 3.79 1.90 14.04
C THR A 64 3.01 0.59 14.17
N ALA A 65 2.21 0.26 13.16
CA ALA A 65 1.47 -1.00 13.11
C ALA A 65 2.43 -2.21 13.13
N ALA A 66 3.45 -2.23 12.28
CA ALA A 66 4.44 -3.30 12.22
C ALA A 66 5.21 -3.46 13.53
N ASN A 67 5.54 -2.35 14.20
CA ASN A 67 6.17 -2.38 15.51
C ASN A 67 5.25 -2.98 16.58
N SER A 68 3.97 -2.62 16.58
CA SER A 68 2.99 -3.19 17.51
C SER A 68 2.81 -4.70 17.32
N VAL A 69 2.78 -5.17 16.06
CA VAL A 69 2.72 -6.60 15.73
C VAL A 69 3.97 -7.33 16.19
N ARG A 70 5.16 -6.77 15.93
CA ARG A 70 6.42 -7.34 16.41
C ARG A 70 6.46 -7.45 17.93
N ALA A 71 5.98 -6.43 18.65
CA ALA A 71 5.90 -6.43 20.10
C ALA A 71 4.90 -7.51 20.62
N ALA A 72 3.71 -7.59 20.04
CA ALA A 72 2.71 -8.61 20.40
C ALA A 72 3.22 -10.04 20.14
N HIS A 73 3.92 -10.25 19.03
CA HIS A 73 4.55 -11.53 18.70
C HIS A 73 5.62 -11.91 19.75
N ALA A 74 6.48 -10.96 20.14
CA ALA A 74 7.48 -11.20 21.18
C ALA A 74 6.85 -11.55 22.54
N GLN A 75 5.76 -10.87 22.90
CA GLN A 75 4.99 -11.18 24.11
C GLN A 75 4.42 -12.60 24.05
N THR A 76 3.81 -12.98 22.93
CA THR A 76 3.24 -14.32 22.71
C THR A 76 4.30 -15.43 22.81
N LEU A 77 5.52 -15.19 22.29
CA LEU A 77 6.61 -16.15 22.39
C LEU A 77 7.18 -16.30 23.81
N THR A 78 6.99 -15.29 24.67
CA THR A 78 7.45 -15.30 26.06
C THR A 78 6.43 -15.97 26.98
N GLU A 79 5.18 -16.14 26.54
CA GLU A 79 4.16 -16.87 27.30
C GLU A 79 4.53 -18.35 27.43
N ALA A 80 4.63 -18.82 28.68
CA ALA A 80 5.05 -20.19 28.98
C ALA A 80 4.07 -21.26 28.49
N HIS A 81 2.79 -20.90 28.27
CA HIS A 81 1.76 -21.79 27.75
C HIS A 81 0.88 -21.02 26.77
N PRO A 82 0.45 -21.64 25.65
CA PRO A 82 -0.45 -20.98 24.71
C PRO A 82 -1.78 -20.60 25.39
N PRO A 83 -2.38 -19.45 25.03
CA PRO A 83 -3.59 -18.97 25.65
C PRO A 83 -4.75 -19.96 25.44
N SER A 84 -5.44 -20.30 26.52
CA SER A 84 -6.67 -21.10 26.46
C SER A 84 -7.82 -20.29 25.82
N LEU A 85 -8.91 -20.96 25.44
CA LEU A 85 -10.12 -20.28 24.92
C LEU A 85 -10.65 -19.19 25.87
N LEU A 86 -10.57 -19.43 27.18
CA LEU A 86 -10.93 -18.43 28.20
C LEU A 86 -9.90 -17.30 28.28
N GLY A 87 -8.62 -17.59 28.06
CA GLY A 87 -7.55 -16.59 27.97
C GLY A 87 -7.75 -15.64 26.79
N LEU A 88 -8.13 -16.15 25.61
CA LEU A 88 -8.48 -15.32 24.45
C LEU A 88 -9.68 -14.43 24.75
N LEU A 89 -10.70 -14.95 25.46
CA LEU A 89 -11.87 -14.18 25.85
C LEU A 89 -11.55 -13.11 26.91
N ALA A 90 -10.55 -13.36 27.76
CA ALA A 90 -10.03 -12.39 28.70
C ALA A 90 -9.31 -11.23 27.99
N LEU A 91 -8.55 -11.51 26.91
CA LEU A 91 -7.94 -10.46 26.09
C LEU A 91 -8.98 -9.52 25.48
N LEU A 92 -10.14 -10.02 25.04
CA LEU A 92 -11.22 -9.15 24.55
C LEU A 92 -11.85 -8.27 25.64
N ARG A 93 -11.75 -8.66 26.91
CA ARG A 93 -12.25 -7.90 28.06
C ARG A 93 -11.23 -6.88 28.58
N ASP A 94 -9.98 -6.99 28.15
CA ASP A 94 -8.92 -6.07 28.51
C ASP A 94 -9.29 -4.62 28.12
N GLU A 95 -8.87 -3.65 28.93
CA GLU A 95 -9.20 -2.25 28.70
C GLU A 95 -8.54 -1.70 27.43
N ASP A 96 -7.27 -2.02 27.20
CA ASP A 96 -6.53 -1.50 26.06
C ASP A 96 -6.97 -2.17 24.75
N THR A 97 -7.30 -3.46 24.80
CA THR A 97 -7.93 -4.15 23.65
C THR A 97 -9.27 -3.51 23.26
N ARG A 98 -10.12 -3.18 24.24
CA ARG A 98 -11.39 -2.48 23.98
C ARG A 98 -11.19 -1.07 23.42
N ARG A 99 -10.19 -0.33 23.91
CA ARG A 99 -9.82 0.99 23.35
C ARG A 99 -9.36 0.87 21.90
N GLY A 100 -8.55 -0.13 21.59
CA GLY A 100 -8.10 -0.43 20.22
C GLY A 100 -9.26 -0.76 19.28
N VAL A 101 -10.16 -1.66 19.69
CA VAL A 101 -11.37 -1.99 18.91
C VAL A 101 -12.26 -0.76 18.73
N ALA A 102 -12.45 0.05 19.77
CA ALA A 102 -13.25 1.26 19.69
C ALA A 102 -12.67 2.29 18.71
N LEU A 103 -11.35 2.41 18.60
CA LEU A 103 -10.69 3.27 17.60
C LEU A 103 -11.04 2.82 16.18
N VAL A 104 -10.88 1.53 15.88
CA VAL A 104 -11.19 0.96 14.57
C VAL A 104 -12.66 1.19 14.21
N LEU A 105 -13.57 0.85 15.11
CA LEU A 105 -15.01 1.02 14.90
C LEU A 105 -15.39 2.49 14.67
N ARG A 106 -14.81 3.42 15.43
CA ARG A 106 -15.07 4.86 15.24
C ARG A 106 -14.53 5.39 13.92
N SER A 107 -13.40 4.86 13.44
CA SER A 107 -12.86 5.17 12.10
C SER A 107 -13.80 4.67 11.01
N LEU A 108 -14.30 3.43 11.12
CA LEU A 108 -15.29 2.91 10.17
C LEU A 108 -16.59 3.73 10.18
N GLN A 109 -17.03 4.17 11.37
CA GLN A 109 -18.20 5.05 11.50
C GLN A 109 -18.00 6.40 10.80
N SER A 110 -16.81 7.00 10.87
CA SER A 110 -16.57 8.29 10.20
C SER A 110 -16.60 8.14 8.67
N VAL A 111 -15.99 7.08 8.14
CA VAL A 111 -16.04 6.76 6.71
C VAL A 111 -17.48 6.50 6.26
N GLY A 112 -18.24 5.70 7.02
CA GLY A 112 -19.65 5.45 6.74
C GLY A 112 -20.49 6.73 6.71
N ARG A 113 -20.23 7.69 7.61
CA ARG A 113 -20.89 9.00 7.60
C ARG A 113 -20.55 9.83 6.37
N GLN A 114 -19.29 9.83 5.93
CA GLN A 114 -18.87 10.55 4.72
C GLN A 114 -19.57 9.99 3.47
N ILE A 115 -19.63 8.67 3.33
CA ILE A 115 -20.33 8.01 2.22
C ILE A 115 -21.83 8.33 2.26
N GLY A 116 -22.44 8.29 3.45
CA GLY A 116 -23.85 8.66 3.64
C GLY A 116 -24.14 10.11 3.25
N ALA A 117 -23.26 11.04 3.61
CA ALA A 117 -23.38 12.46 3.25
C ALA A 117 -23.28 12.68 1.75
N GLN A 118 -22.30 12.06 1.07
CA GLN A 118 -22.17 12.13 -0.39
C GLN A 118 -23.44 11.64 -1.08
N ARG A 119 -24.03 10.52 -0.61
CA ARG A 119 -25.27 10.00 -1.17
C ARG A 119 -26.44 10.97 -1.06
N ALA A 120 -26.53 11.72 0.05
CA ALA A 120 -27.59 12.71 0.23
C ALA A 120 -27.45 13.88 -0.77
N ASP A 121 -26.22 14.34 -1.03
CA ASP A 121 -25.95 15.42 -1.99
C ASP A 121 -26.32 15.04 -3.43
N TYR A 122 -26.16 13.77 -3.81
CA TYR A 122 -26.57 13.26 -5.14
C TYR A 122 -28.08 13.01 -5.29
N THR A 123 -28.86 13.11 -4.21
CA THR A 123 -30.33 12.86 -4.23
C THR A 123 -31.19 14.11 -4.32
N VAL A 124 -30.57 15.30 -4.49
CA VAL A 124 -31.30 16.56 -4.70
C VAL A 124 -31.35 16.88 -6.21
N PRO A 125 -32.54 17.00 -6.83
CA PRO A 125 -32.69 17.41 -8.24
C PRO A 125 -32.43 18.89 -8.47
#